data_AF-A0A6G3WP42-F1
#
_entry.id   AF-A0A6G3WP42-F1
#
_cell.length_a   1.000
_cell.length_b   1.000
_cell.length_c   1.000
_cell.angle_alpha   90.00
_cell.angle_beta   90.00
_cell.angle_gamma   90.00
#
_symmetry.space_group_name_H-M   'P 1'
#
loop_
_entity.id
_entity.type
_entity.pdbx_description
1 polymer ?
#
loop_
_entity_poly.entity_id
_entity_poly.type
_entity_poly.pdbx_seq_one_letter_code
_entity_poly.pdbx_strand_id
1 'polypeptide(L)' 'PGVAIPEQASAIHGIGTDHAREHGARAVLAVEEIAHAVAEVLRSGVPLVVMNARYDLSLLDRECRRYGLPSVD' A
#
# COMPACT_ATOMS: atom_id res chain seq x y z
N PRO A 1 1.10 10.16 3.41
CA PRO A 1 1.76 11.50 3.35
C PRO A 1 2.24 12.08 4.70
N GLY A 2 2.73 11.24 5.63
CA GLY A 2 3.22 11.70 6.95
C GLY A 2 4.74 11.58 7.15
N VAL A 3 5.44 10.95 6.20
CA VAL A 3 6.88 10.69 6.26
C VAL A 3 7.51 11.27 5.00
N ALA A 4 8.68 11.90 5.14
CA ALA A 4 9.42 12.41 4.00
C ALA A 4 9.87 11.25 3.10
N ILE A 5 9.67 11.40 1.79
CA ILE A 5 10.11 10.45 0.78
C ILE A 5 11.58 10.73 0.47
N PRO A 6 12.48 9.72 0.51
CA PRO A 6 13.87 9.90 0.15
C PRO A 6 14.05 10.47 -1.27
N GLU A 7 15.05 11.33 -1.45
CA GLU A 7 15.33 11.98 -2.74
C GLU A 7 15.60 10.96 -3.86
N GLN A 8 16.36 9.90 -3.56
CA GLN A 8 16.65 8.82 -4.51
C GLN A 8 15.38 8.11 -4.99
N ALA A 9 14.42 7.83 -4.09
CA ALA A 9 13.15 7.21 -4.46
C ALA A 9 12.29 8.18 -5.30
N SER A 10 12.30 9.47 -4.93
CA SER A 10 11.61 10.51 -5.70
C SER A 10 12.18 10.64 -7.12
N ALA A 11 13.51 10.55 -7.27
CA ALA A 11 14.17 10.61 -8.58
C ALA A 11 13.85 9.42 -9.49
N ILE A 12 13.67 8.22 -8.90
CA ILE A 12 13.32 7.00 -9.66
C ILE A 12 11.84 7.00 -10.04
N HIS A 13 10.95 7.39 -9.13
CA HIS A 13 9.51 7.19 -9.28
C HIS A 13 8.73 8.47 -9.64
N GLY A 14 9.37 9.64 -9.62
CA GLY A 14 8.77 10.92 -9.95
C GLY A 14 7.80 11.48 -8.89
N ILE A 15 7.64 10.81 -7.74
CA ILE A 15 6.74 11.23 -6.66
C ILE A 15 7.56 11.74 -5.48
N GLY A 16 7.55 13.06 -5.29
CA GLY A 16 8.17 13.74 -4.16
C GLY A 16 7.23 13.85 -2.94
N THR A 17 7.81 14.28 -1.81
CA THR A 17 7.07 14.44 -0.55
C THR A 17 5.91 15.43 -0.68
N ASP A 18 6.11 16.56 -1.34
CA ASP A 18 5.08 17.61 -1.45
C ASP A 18 3.91 17.15 -2.32
N HIS A 19 4.20 16.52 -3.46
CA HIS A 19 3.17 15.91 -4.30
C HIS A 19 2.36 14.88 -3.53
N ALA A 20 3.03 13.99 -2.78
CA ALA A 20 2.34 12.99 -1.97
C ALA A 20 1.47 13.61 -0.87
N ARG A 21 1.90 14.73 -0.26
CA ARG A 21 1.12 15.47 0.74
C ARG A 21 -0.10 16.15 0.17
N GLU A 22 0.02 16.75 -1.00
CA GLU A 22 -1.05 17.49 -1.66
C GLU A 22 -2.10 16.56 -2.27
N HIS A 23 -1.67 15.48 -2.93
CA HIS A 23 -2.54 14.63 -3.75
C HIS A 23 -2.83 13.26 -3.11
N GLY A 24 -2.15 12.90 -2.02
CA GLY A 24 -2.29 11.61 -1.37
C GLY A 24 -3.43 11.56 -0.35
N ALA A 25 -3.78 10.33 0.06
CA ALA A 25 -4.76 10.08 1.12
C ALA A 25 -4.07 9.77 2.46
N ARG A 26 -4.85 9.76 3.55
CA ARG A 26 -4.39 9.24 4.85
C ARG A 26 -4.03 7.75 4.69
N ALA A 27 -2.83 7.37 5.15
CA ALA A 27 -2.29 6.03 4.93
C ALA A 27 -3.21 4.92 5.46
N VAL A 28 -3.78 5.09 6.65
CA VAL A 28 -4.73 4.11 7.24
C VAL A 28 -5.94 3.83 6.33
N LEU A 29 -6.51 4.87 5.70
CA LEU A 29 -7.67 4.71 4.83
C LEU A 29 -7.30 3.99 3.53
N ALA A 30 -6.17 4.38 2.92
CA ALA A 30 -5.70 3.76 1.70
C ALA A 30 -5.29 2.28 1.90
N VAL A 31 -4.64 1.97 3.03
CA VAL A 31 -4.24 0.59 3.36
C VAL A 31 -5.46 -0.28 3.60
N GLU A 32 -6.47 0.22 4.34
CA GLU A 32 -7.74 -0.48 4.54
C GLU A 32 -8.44 -0.78 3.22
N GLU A 33 -8.57 0.23 2.35
CA GLU A 33 -9.22 0.09 1.03
C GLU A 33 -8.50 -0.95 0.16
N ILE A 34 -7.17 -0.86 0.05
CA ILE A 34 -6.35 -1.80 -0.75
C ILE A 34 -6.46 -3.22 -0.19
N ALA A 35 -6.30 -3.40 1.13
CA ALA A 35 -6.38 -4.71 1.76
C ALA A 35 -7.76 -5.34 1.56
N HIS A 36 -8.83 -4.55 1.71
CA HIS A 36 -10.19 -5.02 1.48
C HIS A 36 -10.38 -5.51 0.03
N ALA A 37 -9.99 -4.70 -0.95
CA ALA A 37 -10.12 -5.04 -2.37
C ALA A 37 -9.32 -6.29 -2.74
N VAL A 38 -8.09 -6.44 -2.24
CA VAL A 38 -7.28 -7.64 -2.46
C VAL A 38 -7.95 -8.86 -1.83
N ALA A 39 -8.42 -8.75 -0.59
CA ALA A 39 -9.07 -9.84 0.11
C ALA A 39 -10.38 -10.27 -0.58
N GLU A 40 -11.16 -9.34 -1.15
CA GLU A 40 -12.33 -9.66 -1.96
C GLU A 40 -11.98 -10.47 -3.22
N VAL A 41 -10.94 -10.07 -3.95
CA VAL A 41 -10.45 -10.81 -5.13
C VAL A 41 -10.05 -12.23 -4.74
N LEU A 42 -9.28 -12.38 -3.65
CA LEU A 42 -8.85 -13.70 -3.17
C LEU A 42 -10.05 -14.57 -2.74
N ARG A 43 -11.01 -14.00 -2.00
CA ARG A 43 -12.23 -14.71 -1.58
C ARG A 43 -13.13 -15.12 -2.76
N SER A 44 -13.09 -14.37 -3.86
CA SER A 44 -13.84 -14.71 -5.07
C SER A 44 -13.24 -15.89 -5.86
N GLY A 45 -12.07 -16.42 -5.45
CA GLY A 45 -11.36 -17.47 -6.16
C GLY A 45 -10.62 -17.00 -7.41
N VAL A 46 -10.58 -15.69 -7.66
CA VAL A 46 -9.84 -15.08 -8.78
C VAL A 46 -8.35 -14.98 -8.39
N PRO A 47 -7.43 -15.48 -9.25
CA PRO A 47 -5.99 -15.35 -8.98
C PRO A 47 -5.52 -13.89 -8.97
N LEU A 48 -4.78 -13.52 -7.93
CA LEU A 48 -4.09 -12.22 -7.86
C LEU A 48 -2.72 -12.31 -8.55
N VAL A 49 -2.46 -11.41 -9.50
CA VAL A 49 -1.16 -11.30 -10.18
C VAL A 49 -0.42 -10.08 -9.66
N VAL A 50 0.79 -10.29 -9.12
CA VAL A 50 1.63 -9.22 -8.57
C VAL A 50 3.08 -9.40 -9.02
N MET A 51 3.65 -8.37 -9.63
CA MET A 51 5.08 -8.36 -9.94
C MET A 51 5.87 -8.18 -8.64
N ASN A 52 6.64 -9.18 -8.23
CA ASN A 52 7.34 -9.23 -6.94
C ASN A 52 6.43 -9.36 -5.70
N ALA A 53 5.40 -10.21 -5.77
CA ALA A 53 4.42 -10.47 -4.71
C ALA A 53 4.98 -10.55 -3.27
N ARG A 54 6.16 -11.16 -3.07
CA ARG A 54 6.78 -11.25 -1.74
C ARG A 54 7.04 -9.89 -1.11
N TYR A 55 7.44 -8.90 -1.90
CA TYR A 55 7.67 -7.56 -1.41
C TYR A 55 6.34 -6.88 -1.08
N ASP A 56 5.46 -6.75 -2.08
CA ASP A 56 4.23 -5.96 -1.97
C ASP A 56 3.26 -6.51 -0.92
N LEU A 57 3.03 -7.82 -0.88
CA LEU A 57 2.13 -8.42 0.10
C LEU A 57 2.70 -8.34 1.52
N SER A 58 4.02 -8.43 1.67
CA SER A 58 4.65 -8.26 2.98
C SER A 58 4.66 -6.81 3.45
N LEU A 59 4.68 -5.84 2.53
CA LEU A 59 4.52 -4.43 2.85
C LEU A 59 3.08 -4.14 3.30
N LEU A 60 2.10 -4.67 2.57
CA LEU A 60 0.69 -4.53 2.90
C LEU A 60 0.35 -5.13 4.28
N ASP A 61 0.76 -6.37 4.55
CA ASP A 61 0.56 -7.03 5.86
C ASP A 61 1.14 -6.22 7.02
N ARG A 62 2.36 -5.68 6.86
CA ARG A 62 3.01 -4.87 7.90
C ARG A 62 2.29 -3.55 8.15
N GLU A 63 1.80 -2.87 7.10
CA GLU A 63 1.03 -1.64 7.28
C GLU A 63 -0.37 -1.92 7.85
N CYS A 64 -1.03 -3.03 7.48
CA CYS A 64 -2.27 -3.47 8.16
C CYS A 64 -2.03 -3.64 9.66
N ARG A 65 -0.98 -4.36 10.06
CA ARG A 65 -0.61 -4.54 11.47
C ARG A 65 -0.28 -3.22 12.17
N ARG A 66 0.44 -2.31 11.48
CA ARG A 66 0.77 -0.99 12.01
C ARG A 66 -0.46 -0.17 12.38
N TYR A 67 -1.53 -0.28 11.60
CA TYR A 67 -2.78 0.44 11.83
C TYR A 67 -3.85 -0.37 12.57
N GLY A 68 -3.56 -1.62 12.96
CA GLY A 68 -4.52 -2.50 13.63
C GLY A 68 -5.66 -2.99 12.73
N LEU A 69 -5.42 -3.05 11.42
CA LEU A 69 -6.37 -3.51 10.41
C LEU A 69 -6.22 -5.02 10.15
N PRO A 70 -7.29 -5.71 9.72
CA PRO A 70 -7.17 -7.09 9.22
C PRO A 70 -6.27 -7.13 7.97
N SER A 71 -5.48 -8.21 7.86
CA SER A 71 -4.69 -8.49 6.66
C SER A 71 -5.56 -9.13 5.56
N VAL A 72 -4.93 -9.50 4.45
CA VAL A 72 -5.58 -10.07 3.25
C VAL A 72 -5.90 -11.57 3.35
N ASP A 73 -5.72 -12.17 4.53
CA ASP A 73 -5.82 -13.60 4.81
C ASP A 73 -7.28 -14.10 4.88
#